data_AF-A0A7V6LH05-F1
#
_entry.id   AF-A0A7V6LH05-F1
#
_cell.length_a   1.000
_cell.length_b   1.000
_cell.length_c   1.000
_cell.angle_alpha   90.00
_cell.angle_beta   90.00
_cell.angle_gamma   90.00
#
_symmetry.space_group_name_H-M   'P 1'
#
loop_
_entity.id
_entity.type
_entity.pdbx_description
1 polymer ?
#
loop_
_entity_poly.entity_id
_entity_poly.type
_entity_poly.pdbx_seq_one_letter_code
_entity_poly.pdbx_strand_id
1 'polypeptide(L)'
;MKMNQVLSMLAVCGLVCGAEAQVRRSSRNLQPLTRRPETTAERTLSGNSKAGVSTIPQKPEQPVATITRVTFLGPKSGWGIVKARSPYYAPDGKRLGTLSGGTVFTYNDVKSSSRNDMLVCTVQREMEKDGPYLIDCTDIAGFEGDPATLDPEMVQNLSRYFTVNGRLEERRAMLERDAKAKNPHAELVQQTSQEYQASIKKATEMEREANSLTGSRRSKALDALRSLKYEQAAIKTRADKAAAASKEWEAKNKLDPAVIDADPEIRALRAEL
;
A
#
# COMPACT_ATOMS: atom_id res chain seq x y z
N MET A 1 -31.70 -41.08 11.27
CA MET A 1 -32.97 -40.32 11.09
C MET A 1 -32.90 -39.08 11.97
N LYS A 2 -32.68 -37.93 11.32
CA LYS A 2 -33.59 -36.74 11.24
C LYS A 2 -33.30 -35.72 12.36
N MET A 3 -32.63 -34.59 12.07
CA MET A 3 -33.17 -33.29 11.58
C MET A 3 -33.95 -32.57 12.70
N ASN A 4 -33.81 -31.27 13.03
CA ASN A 4 -33.45 -30.03 12.32
C ASN A 4 -32.94 -28.99 13.38
N GLN A 5 -31.93 -28.15 13.11
CA GLN A 5 -32.01 -26.74 12.66
C GLN A 5 -33.15 -25.89 13.27
N VAL A 6 -32.81 -24.75 13.92
CA VAL A 6 -33.15 -23.36 13.50
C VAL A 6 -32.34 -22.31 14.32
N LEU A 7 -31.86 -21.30 13.60
CA LEU A 7 -31.19 -20.05 13.98
C LEU A 7 -31.97 -19.16 14.99
N SER A 8 -31.25 -18.36 15.80
CA SER A 8 -31.31 -16.89 15.69
C SER A 8 -30.30 -16.15 16.57
N MET A 9 -29.85 -15.01 16.04
CA MET A 9 -28.94 -14.01 16.58
C MET A 9 -29.26 -13.54 18.02
N LEU A 10 -28.22 -13.15 18.76
CA LEU A 10 -28.14 -11.82 19.39
C LEU A 10 -26.70 -11.52 19.84
N ALA A 11 -26.19 -10.39 19.35
CA ALA A 11 -24.94 -9.77 19.75
C ALA A 11 -25.09 -9.10 21.12
N VAL A 12 -24.15 -9.32 22.06
CA VAL A 12 -23.85 -8.38 23.16
C VAL A 12 -22.36 -8.47 23.54
N CYS A 13 -21.68 -7.35 23.26
CA CYS A 13 -20.58 -6.70 23.96
C CYS A 13 -19.63 -7.51 24.87
N GLY A 14 -18.39 -7.70 24.40
CA GLY A 14 -17.19 -7.73 25.24
C GLY A 14 -16.42 -6.43 25.09
N LEU A 15 -16.70 -5.47 25.96
CA LEU A 15 -15.94 -4.23 26.15
C LEU A 15 -14.56 -4.59 26.71
N VAL A 16 -13.52 -4.50 25.89
CA VAL A 16 -12.14 -4.43 26.37
C VAL A 16 -11.75 -2.96 26.36
N CYS A 17 -11.70 -2.35 27.55
CA CYS A 17 -11.10 -1.05 27.78
C CYS A 17 -9.59 -1.16 27.62
N GLY A 18 -9.10 -1.16 26.38
CA GLY A 18 -7.76 -0.68 26.06
C GLY A 18 -7.86 0.81 25.80
N ALA A 19 -7.05 1.62 26.48
CA ALA A 19 -6.87 3.03 26.12
C ALA A 19 -6.16 3.09 24.76
N GLU A 20 -6.93 2.93 23.68
CA GLU A 20 -6.50 3.26 22.34
C GLU A 20 -6.26 4.78 22.31
N ALA A 21 -5.02 5.19 22.09
CA ALA A 21 -4.80 6.45 21.40
C ALA A 21 -5.47 6.29 20.02
N GLN A 22 -6.73 6.74 19.95
CA GLN A 22 -7.57 6.63 18.77
C GLN A 22 -6.82 7.20 17.57
N VAL A 23 -6.49 6.34 16.59
CA VAL A 23 -6.33 6.80 15.21
C VAL A 23 -7.73 7.22 14.76
N ARG A 24 -8.14 8.43 15.14
CA ARG A 24 -9.36 9.06 14.62
C ARG A 24 -9.15 9.28 13.14
N ARG A 25 -9.75 8.43 12.32
CA ARG A 25 -10.03 8.77 10.91
C ARG A 25 -10.98 9.95 10.91
N SER A 26 -10.45 11.16 10.91
CA SER A 26 -11.26 12.36 10.64
C SER A 26 -11.76 12.29 9.20
N SER A 27 -13.07 12.16 9.03
CA SER A 27 -13.78 12.41 7.78
C SER A 27 -13.88 13.90 7.43
N ARG A 28 -13.22 14.77 8.20
CA ARG A 28 -13.21 16.23 8.05
C ARG A 28 -11.77 16.72 7.91
N ASN A 29 -11.19 16.50 6.73
CA ASN A 29 -10.15 17.31 6.08
C ASN A 29 -9.54 16.50 4.93
N LEU A 30 -10.37 16.17 3.94
CA LEU A 30 -9.84 15.98 2.59
C LEU A 30 -9.50 17.39 2.11
N GLN A 31 -8.23 17.79 2.13
CA GLN A 31 -7.79 18.94 1.35
C GLN A 31 -7.46 18.44 -0.06
N PRO A 32 -8.35 18.64 -1.06
CA PRO A 32 -7.93 18.60 -2.44
C PRO A 32 -7.05 19.83 -2.70
N LEU A 33 -5.76 19.62 -2.91
CA LEU A 33 -4.87 20.65 -3.47
C LEU A 33 -5.17 20.81 -4.96
N THR A 34 -6.30 21.44 -5.30
CA THR A 34 -6.42 22.08 -6.61
C THR A 34 -5.60 23.36 -6.59
N ARG A 35 -4.41 23.28 -7.18
CA ARG A 35 -3.57 24.43 -7.48
C ARG A 35 -4.35 25.32 -8.47
N ARG A 36 -4.94 26.42 -7.99
CA ARG A 36 -5.48 27.48 -8.85
C ARG A 36 -4.48 28.64 -8.84
N PRO A 37 -3.96 29.08 -10.00
CA PRO A 37 -3.29 30.36 -10.10
C PRO A 37 -4.33 31.48 -10.00
N GLU A 38 -4.04 32.50 -9.22
CA GLU A 38 -4.73 33.79 -9.30
C GLU A 38 -4.36 34.48 -10.61
N THR A 39 -5.37 34.95 -11.35
CA THR A 39 -5.32 36.26 -12.03
C THR A 39 -6.70 36.67 -12.52
N THR A 40 -7.02 37.91 -12.20
CA THR A 40 -8.22 38.72 -12.40
C THR A 40 -8.58 38.95 -13.87
N ALA A 41 -9.88 38.95 -14.23
CA ALA A 41 -10.52 39.96 -15.10
C ALA A 41 -12.02 39.67 -15.28
N GLU A 42 -12.85 40.65 -14.91
CA GLU A 42 -14.28 40.74 -15.21
C GLU A 42 -14.52 41.03 -16.71
N ARG A 43 -15.56 40.42 -17.30
CA ARG A 43 -16.41 41.10 -18.29
C ARG A 43 -17.73 40.36 -18.56
N THR A 44 -18.80 41.12 -18.49
CA THR A 44 -20.22 40.88 -18.77
C THR A 44 -20.52 40.59 -20.26
N LEU A 45 -21.60 39.83 -20.54
CA LEU A 45 -22.55 39.84 -21.70
C LEU A 45 -23.04 38.39 -21.98
N SER A 46 -24.31 38.03 -21.76
CA SER A 46 -25.53 38.27 -22.56
C SER A 46 -25.66 37.43 -23.85
N GLY A 47 -26.72 36.61 -23.93
CA GLY A 47 -27.50 36.35 -25.16
C GLY A 47 -27.16 35.16 -26.07
N ASN A 48 -28.04 34.14 -26.04
CA ASN A 48 -28.49 33.21 -27.12
C ASN A 48 -27.53 32.76 -28.25
N SER A 49 -27.40 31.44 -28.44
CA SER A 49 -28.02 30.67 -29.56
C SER A 49 -27.35 29.31 -29.79
N LYS A 50 -28.18 28.33 -30.20
CA LYS A 50 -27.83 26.96 -30.58
C LYS A 50 -26.77 26.90 -31.69
N ALA A 51 -25.75 26.07 -31.54
CA ALA A 51 -25.10 25.34 -32.62
C ALA A 51 -24.37 24.12 -32.04
N GLY A 52 -24.60 22.95 -32.62
CA GLY A 52 -24.12 21.68 -32.11
C GLY A 52 -22.59 21.59 -32.07
N VAL A 53 -22.08 21.05 -30.97
CA VAL A 53 -20.72 20.51 -30.90
C VAL A 53 -20.84 19.07 -30.46
N SER A 54 -20.43 18.20 -31.39
CA SER A 54 -20.26 16.77 -31.23
C SER A 54 -19.48 16.49 -29.93
N THR A 55 -20.11 15.72 -29.05
CA THR A 55 -19.50 15.15 -27.85
C THR A 55 -18.26 14.36 -28.24
N ILE A 56 -17.08 14.93 -27.95
CA ILE A 56 -15.85 14.15 -27.84
C ILE A 56 -16.09 13.21 -26.65
N PRO A 57 -16.08 11.88 -26.81
CA PRO A 57 -16.11 11.00 -25.65
C PRO A 57 -14.80 11.23 -24.89
N GLN A 58 -14.92 11.88 -23.74
CA GLN A 58 -13.83 12.01 -22.79
C GLN A 58 -13.31 10.60 -22.52
N LYS A 59 -12.05 10.38 -22.88
CA LYS A 59 -11.24 9.25 -22.45
C LYS A 59 -11.49 9.11 -20.94
N PRO A 60 -11.97 7.96 -20.43
CA PRO A 60 -12.08 7.78 -18.99
C PRO A 60 -10.69 7.99 -18.41
N GLU A 61 -10.51 9.10 -17.69
CA GLU A 61 -9.36 9.30 -16.83
C GLU A 61 -9.30 8.05 -15.95
N GLN A 62 -8.26 7.24 -16.17
CA GLN A 62 -7.92 6.21 -15.21
C GLN A 62 -7.88 6.90 -13.86
N PRO A 63 -8.57 6.40 -12.82
CA PRO A 63 -8.48 7.00 -11.51
C PRO A 63 -7.00 7.00 -11.15
N VAL A 64 -6.40 8.19 -11.14
CA VAL A 64 -5.08 8.40 -10.55
C VAL A 64 -5.25 7.83 -9.16
N ALA A 65 -4.54 6.73 -8.87
CA ALA A 65 -4.66 6.07 -7.59
C ALA A 65 -4.43 7.13 -6.52
N THR A 66 -5.51 7.60 -5.88
CA THR A 66 -5.43 8.61 -4.84
C THR A 66 -4.62 7.96 -3.74
N ILE A 67 -3.35 8.34 -3.62
CA ILE A 67 -2.47 7.83 -2.59
C ILE A 67 -3.03 8.42 -1.29
N THR A 68 -3.84 7.62 -0.59
CA THR A 68 -4.33 7.97 0.73
C THR A 68 -3.14 8.03 1.67
N ARG A 69 -2.69 9.25 1.98
CA ARG A 69 -1.60 9.47 2.92
C ARG A 69 -2.11 9.35 4.34
N VAL A 70 -1.36 8.65 5.18
CA VAL A 70 -1.63 8.62 6.63
C VAL A 70 -0.79 9.70 7.29
N THR A 71 -1.48 10.67 7.90
CA THR A 71 -0.88 11.69 8.76
C THR A 71 -0.79 11.16 10.18
N PHE A 72 0.36 11.33 10.82
CA PHE A 72 0.55 10.96 12.21
C PHE A 72 -0.03 12.03 13.12
N LEU A 73 -0.96 11.63 13.99
CA LEU A 73 -1.66 12.53 14.91
C LEU A 73 -1.14 12.46 16.35
N GLY A 74 -0.10 11.66 16.61
CA GLY A 74 0.52 11.54 17.93
C GLY A 74 1.48 12.69 18.24
N PRO A 75 2.10 12.69 19.43
CA PRO A 75 3.08 13.70 19.81
C PRO A 75 4.29 13.65 18.87
N LYS A 76 5.03 14.75 18.70
CA LYS A 76 6.23 14.74 17.85
C LYS A 76 7.39 13.92 18.42
N SER A 77 7.31 13.58 19.70
CA SER A 77 8.29 12.77 20.42
C SER A 77 7.60 11.75 21.31
N GLY A 78 8.23 10.59 21.48
CA GLY A 78 7.75 9.53 22.34
C GLY A 78 8.51 8.25 22.09
N TRP A 79 7.82 7.13 22.22
CA TRP A 79 8.39 5.81 21.96
C TRP A 79 7.39 4.88 21.32
N GLY A 80 7.87 3.76 20.81
CA GLY A 80 6.99 2.83 20.14
C GLY A 80 7.59 1.46 19.95
N ILE A 81 6.74 0.57 19.44
CA ILE A 81 7.07 -0.80 19.11
C ILE A 81 6.62 -1.08 17.68
N VAL A 82 7.45 -1.76 16.90
CA VAL A 82 7.08 -2.25 15.57
C VAL A 82 6.01 -3.34 15.71
N LYS A 83 4.88 -3.20 15.02
CA LYS A 83 3.73 -4.11 15.19
C LYS A 83 3.97 -5.52 14.67
N ALA A 84 4.55 -5.63 13.47
CA ALA A 84 4.79 -6.92 12.83
C ALA A 84 6.10 -6.94 12.04
N ARG A 85 6.27 -5.99 11.12
CA ARG A 85 7.52 -5.72 10.42
C ARG A 85 7.45 -4.31 9.85
N SER A 86 8.58 -3.61 9.80
CA SER A 86 8.62 -2.31 9.14
C SER A 86 9.93 -2.11 8.40
N PRO A 87 9.92 -1.73 7.11
CA PRO A 87 11.10 -1.22 6.45
C PRO A 87 11.61 0.01 7.21
N TYR A 88 12.93 0.11 7.39
CA TYR A 88 13.54 1.31 7.95
C TYR A 88 14.55 1.90 6.97
N TYR A 89 14.69 3.21 7.05
CA TYR A 89 15.47 4.00 6.11
C TYR A 89 16.46 4.89 6.85
N ALA A 90 17.56 5.23 6.20
CA ALA A 90 18.43 6.30 6.64
C ALA A 90 17.71 7.66 6.53
N PRO A 91 18.22 8.71 7.20
CA PRO A 91 17.63 10.05 7.14
C PRO A 91 17.59 10.66 5.72
N ASP A 92 18.43 10.16 4.81
CA ASP A 92 18.46 10.53 3.38
C ASP A 92 17.40 9.79 2.54
N GLY A 93 16.63 8.89 3.14
CA GLY A 93 15.60 8.08 2.50
C GLY A 93 16.10 6.76 1.89
N LYS A 94 17.38 6.42 2.02
CA LYS A 94 17.90 5.12 1.57
C LYS A 94 17.36 3.99 2.43
N ARG A 95 16.77 2.96 1.83
CA ARG A 95 16.32 1.77 2.56
C ARG A 95 17.53 1.01 3.12
N LEU A 96 17.52 0.76 4.42
CA LEU A 96 18.60 0.06 5.12
C LEU A 96 18.25 -1.40 5.43
N GLY A 97 16.97 -1.69 5.67
CA GLY A 97 16.53 -3.05 5.94
C GLY A 97 15.08 -3.13 6.38
N THR A 98 14.78 -4.13 7.21
CA THR A 98 13.47 -4.36 7.82
C THR A 98 13.66 -4.65 9.30
N LEU A 99 12.89 -3.99 10.16
CA LEU A 99 12.79 -4.28 11.60
C LEU A 99 11.71 -5.33 11.84
N SER A 100 11.95 -6.23 12.78
CA SER A 100 10.98 -7.24 13.22
C SER A 100 9.96 -6.66 14.19
N GLY A 101 8.80 -7.32 14.28
CA GLY A 101 7.80 -7.04 15.32
C GLY A 101 8.42 -7.14 16.71
N GLY A 102 7.96 -6.29 17.63
CA GLY A 102 8.52 -6.19 18.97
C GLY A 102 9.74 -5.26 19.10
N THR A 103 10.32 -4.79 18.00
CA THR A 103 11.45 -3.84 18.08
C THR A 103 11.02 -2.54 18.77
N VAL A 104 11.64 -2.25 19.92
CA VAL A 104 11.41 -1.03 20.71
C VAL A 104 12.29 0.11 20.18
N PHE A 105 11.70 1.30 20.07
CA PHE A 105 12.40 2.50 19.65
C PHE A 105 11.86 3.75 20.36
N THR A 106 12.67 4.80 20.43
CA THR A 106 12.21 6.15 20.75
C THR A 106 12.18 6.99 19.49
N TYR A 107 11.35 8.03 19.44
CA TYR A 107 11.32 8.98 18.34
C TYR A 107 11.22 10.40 18.87
N ASN A 108 11.79 11.35 18.16
CA ASN A 108 11.87 12.76 18.58
C ASN A 108 11.38 13.74 17.52
N ASP A 109 11.04 13.27 16.32
CA ASP A 109 10.46 14.09 15.27
C ASP A 109 9.62 13.25 14.31
N VAL A 110 8.80 13.93 13.51
CA VAL A 110 7.91 13.34 12.50
C VAL A 110 8.09 14.11 11.19
N LYS A 111 8.50 13.40 10.14
CA LYS A 111 8.72 13.95 8.81
C LYS A 111 7.65 13.48 7.84
N SER A 112 7.04 14.40 7.13
CA SER A 112 6.13 14.03 6.04
C SER A 112 6.90 13.47 4.84
N SER A 113 6.37 12.39 4.27
CA SER A 113 6.87 11.82 3.01
C SER A 113 5.79 11.86 1.92
N SER A 114 6.16 11.42 0.71
CA SER A 114 5.21 11.29 -0.40
C SER A 114 4.13 10.23 -0.17
N ARG A 115 4.34 9.32 0.80
CA ARG A 115 3.45 8.20 1.13
C ARG A 115 2.76 8.40 2.47
N ASN A 116 3.47 8.24 3.58
CA ASN A 116 2.97 8.40 4.95
C ASN A 116 3.93 9.27 5.75
N ASP A 117 3.49 9.78 6.89
CA ASP A 117 4.43 10.39 7.84
C ASP A 117 5.42 9.33 8.37
N MET A 118 6.68 9.74 8.51
CA MET A 118 7.79 8.92 8.96
C MET A 118 8.28 9.44 10.31
N LEU A 119 8.42 8.55 11.28
CA LEU A 119 8.99 8.87 12.59
C LEU A 119 10.52 8.86 12.49
N VAL A 120 11.18 9.85 13.08
CA VAL A 120 12.64 9.90 13.24
C VAL A 120 12.99 9.18 14.53
N CYS A 121 13.47 7.95 14.40
CA CYS A 121 13.60 6.99 15.49
C CYS A 121 15.05 6.69 15.85
N THR A 122 15.28 6.42 17.12
CA THR A 122 16.46 5.72 17.63
C THR A 122 16.02 4.35 18.13
N VAL A 123 16.57 3.28 17.56
CA VAL A 123 16.20 1.91 17.87
C VAL A 123 17.10 1.40 19.00
N GLN A 124 16.51 0.74 19.99
CA GLN A 124 17.26 0.08 21.04
C GLN A 124 17.57 -1.36 20.59
N ARG A 125 18.85 -1.70 20.40
CA ARG A 125 19.30 -3.07 20.12
C ARG A 125 20.25 -3.50 21.23
N GLU A 126 19.87 -4.53 21.97
CA GLU A 126 20.63 -5.01 23.13
C GLU A 126 20.90 -3.85 24.11
N MET A 127 22.12 -3.32 24.14
CA MET A 127 22.53 -2.20 24.99
C MET A 127 22.87 -0.92 24.23
N GLU A 128 22.81 -0.93 22.90
CA GLU A 128 23.20 0.21 22.07
C GLU A 128 21.98 0.89 21.43
N LYS A 129 22.06 2.22 21.39
CA LYS A 129 21.11 3.07 20.67
C LYS A 129 21.63 3.27 19.26
N ASP A 130 20.87 2.78 18.29
CA ASP A 130 21.23 2.81 16.88
C ASP A 130 20.28 3.74 16.10
N GLY A 131 20.82 4.57 15.20
CA GLY A 131 20.06 5.56 14.43
C GLY A 131 20.78 6.90 14.25
N PRO A 132 20.10 7.94 13.72
CA PRO A 132 18.66 8.01 13.50
C PRO A 132 18.16 7.25 12.25
N TYR A 133 16.98 6.66 12.35
CA TYR A 133 16.27 5.97 11.28
C TYR A 133 14.89 6.58 11.00
N LEU A 134 14.38 6.39 9.79
CA LEU A 134 13.00 6.71 9.44
C LEU A 134 12.17 5.43 9.43
N ILE A 135 11.06 5.43 10.17
CA ILE A 135 10.11 4.31 10.27
C ILE A 135 8.70 4.82 9.92
N ASP A 136 7.94 4.06 9.13
CA ASP A 136 6.58 4.44 8.73
C ASP A 136 5.63 4.41 9.94
N CYS A 137 4.88 5.50 10.15
CA CYS A 137 3.94 5.60 11.26
C CYS A 137 2.79 4.57 11.18
N THR A 138 2.53 3.97 10.02
CA THR A 138 1.49 2.93 9.90
C THR A 138 1.90 1.58 10.44
N ASP A 139 3.20 1.32 10.60
CA ASP A 139 3.74 0.00 10.97
C ASP A 139 4.04 -0.13 12.47
N ILE A 140 3.80 0.94 13.22
CA ILE A 140 4.18 1.04 14.63
C ILE A 140 2.94 1.17 15.54
N ALA A 141 3.16 0.86 16.82
CA ALA A 141 2.33 1.27 17.94
C ALA A 141 3.13 2.34 18.71
N GLY A 142 2.66 3.59 18.66
CA GLY A 142 3.34 4.75 19.24
C GLY A 142 2.67 5.17 20.55
N PHE A 143 3.49 5.57 21.51
CA PHE A 143 3.12 5.99 22.86
C PHE A 143 3.83 7.30 23.19
N GLU A 144 3.23 8.06 24.09
CA GLU A 144 3.84 9.28 24.63
C GLU A 144 4.84 8.93 25.76
N GLY A 145 5.80 9.82 26.03
CA GLY A 145 6.77 9.66 27.12
C GLY A 145 8.04 8.88 26.76
N ASP A 146 8.72 8.34 27.77
CA ASP A 146 9.98 7.59 27.66
C ASP A 146 9.80 6.17 28.23
N PRO A 147 10.16 5.11 27.50
CA PRO A 147 9.99 3.73 27.96
C PRO A 147 10.81 3.43 29.22
N ALA A 148 11.88 4.19 29.50
CA ALA A 148 12.68 4.03 30.71
C ALA A 148 11.95 4.47 32.00
N THR A 149 10.85 5.23 31.86
CA THR A 149 10.02 5.68 33.00
C THR A 149 8.94 4.68 33.37
N LEU A 150 8.77 3.63 32.55
CA LEU A 150 7.76 2.60 32.73
C LEU A 150 8.35 1.37 33.41
N ASP A 151 7.48 0.51 33.92
CA ASP A 151 7.88 -0.81 34.40
C ASP A 151 8.58 -1.60 33.27
N PRO A 152 9.85 -2.01 33.44
CA PRO A 152 10.59 -2.77 32.43
C PRO A 152 9.89 -4.08 32.03
N GLU A 153 9.19 -4.73 32.97
CA GLU A 153 8.47 -5.97 32.69
C GLU A 153 7.29 -5.72 31.74
N MET A 154 6.58 -4.60 31.92
CA MET A 154 5.50 -4.20 31.01
C MET A 154 6.02 -3.95 29.58
N VAL A 155 7.13 -3.21 29.44
CA VAL A 155 7.74 -2.93 28.13
C VAL A 155 8.22 -4.23 27.47
N GLN A 156 8.80 -5.14 28.24
CA GLN A 156 9.23 -6.45 27.76
C GLN A 156 8.04 -7.33 27.31
N ASN A 157 6.94 -7.32 28.07
CA ASN A 157 5.71 -8.05 27.72
C ASN A 157 5.08 -7.51 26.43
N LEU A 158 5.02 -6.19 26.26
CA LEU A 158 4.57 -5.58 25.01
C LEU A 158 5.47 -5.95 23.83
N SER A 159 6.80 -5.86 24.02
CA SER A 159 7.78 -6.29 23.01
C SER A 159 7.57 -7.76 22.61
N ARG A 160 7.39 -8.65 23.59
CA ARG A 160 7.14 -10.08 23.35
C ARG A 160 5.83 -10.29 22.58
N TYR A 161 4.74 -9.64 23.01
CA TYR A 161 3.44 -9.72 22.34
C TYR A 161 3.54 -9.33 20.85
N PHE A 162 4.18 -8.21 20.53
CA PHE A 162 4.35 -7.78 19.14
C PHE A 162 5.35 -8.64 18.37
N THR A 163 6.34 -9.25 19.03
CA THR A 163 7.23 -10.23 18.41
C THR A 163 6.47 -11.46 17.93
N VAL A 164 5.65 -12.04 18.81
CA VAL A 164 4.86 -13.24 18.50
C VAL A 164 3.81 -12.94 17.43
N ASN A 165 3.10 -11.80 17.54
CA ASN A 165 2.16 -11.38 16.51
C ASN A 165 2.83 -11.10 15.16
N GLY A 166 4.03 -10.51 15.15
CA GLY A 166 4.80 -10.32 13.93
C GLY A 166 5.13 -11.63 13.23
N ARG A 167 5.54 -12.65 14.01
CA ARG A 167 5.80 -14.01 13.49
C ARG A 167 4.53 -14.67 12.96
N LEU A 168 3.38 -14.50 13.64
CA LEU A 168 2.09 -15.00 13.18
C LEU A 168 1.69 -14.41 11.82
N GLU A 169 1.79 -13.08 11.67
CA GLU A 169 1.48 -12.40 10.42
C GLU A 169 2.45 -12.77 9.30
N GLU A 170 3.73 -12.97 9.61
CA GLU A 170 4.72 -13.46 8.65
C GLU A 170 4.39 -14.87 8.15
N ARG A 171 4.05 -15.79 9.07
CA ARG A 171 3.69 -17.16 8.74
C ARG A 171 2.42 -17.21 7.89
N ARG A 172 1.40 -16.42 8.23
CA ARG A 172 0.17 -16.27 7.42
C ARG A 172 0.48 -15.76 6.03
N ALA A 173 1.25 -14.68 5.92
CA ALA A 173 1.66 -14.12 4.64
C ALA A 173 2.51 -15.10 3.81
N MET A 174 3.24 -16.01 4.44
CA MET A 174 3.96 -17.08 3.74
C MET A 174 3.00 -18.14 3.20
N LEU A 175 2.07 -18.65 4.01
CA LEU A 175 1.06 -19.61 3.56
C LEU A 175 0.21 -19.06 2.39
N GLU A 176 -0.15 -17.78 2.45
CA GLU A 176 -0.85 -17.11 1.35
C GLU A 176 0.01 -17.00 0.08
N ARG A 177 1.31 -16.72 0.22
CA ARG A 177 2.25 -16.69 -0.90
C ARG A 177 2.40 -18.07 -1.53
N ASP A 178 2.54 -19.11 -0.72
CA ASP A 178 2.67 -20.50 -1.18
C ASP A 178 1.39 -20.97 -1.87
N ALA A 179 0.22 -20.58 -1.36
CA ALA A 179 -1.06 -20.85 -2.02
C ALA A 179 -1.15 -20.15 -3.37
N LYS A 180 -0.75 -18.87 -3.46
CA LYS A 180 -0.72 -18.11 -4.73
C LYS A 180 0.32 -18.67 -5.71
N ALA A 181 1.45 -19.18 -5.24
CA ALA A 181 2.47 -19.78 -6.09
C ALA A 181 1.98 -21.03 -6.83
N LYS A 182 0.92 -21.70 -6.33
CA LYS A 182 0.26 -22.83 -7.02
C LYS A 182 -0.62 -22.40 -8.19
N ASN A 183 -0.80 -21.10 -8.42
CA ASN A 183 -1.61 -20.59 -9.50
C ASN A 183 -0.95 -20.89 -10.86
N PRO A 184 -1.56 -21.71 -11.73
CA PRO A 184 -0.97 -22.08 -13.02
C PRO A 184 -0.85 -20.90 -13.99
N HIS A 185 -1.51 -19.78 -13.72
CA HIS A 185 -1.47 -18.57 -14.53
C HIS A 185 -0.42 -17.55 -14.06
N ALA A 186 0.26 -17.78 -12.94
CA ALA A 186 1.18 -16.82 -12.34
C ALA A 186 2.33 -16.43 -13.28
N GLU A 187 2.96 -17.43 -13.93
CA GLU A 187 4.05 -17.19 -14.87
C GLU A 187 3.57 -16.42 -16.11
N LEU A 188 2.41 -16.78 -16.65
CA LEU A 188 1.83 -16.11 -17.82
C LEU A 188 1.48 -14.64 -17.50
N VAL A 189 0.96 -14.35 -16.31
CA VAL A 189 0.72 -12.99 -15.84
C VAL A 189 2.03 -12.20 -15.76
N GLN A 190 3.08 -12.80 -15.21
CA GLN A 190 4.39 -12.16 -15.12
C GLN A 190 4.97 -11.85 -16.50
N GLN A 191 4.99 -12.83 -17.41
CA GLN A 191 5.51 -12.68 -18.78
C GLN A 191 4.75 -11.59 -19.54
N THR A 192 3.42 -11.67 -19.59
CA THR A 192 2.59 -10.72 -20.36
C THR A 192 2.61 -9.30 -19.77
N SER A 193 2.74 -9.17 -18.45
CA SER A 193 2.96 -7.88 -17.79
C SER A 193 4.32 -7.26 -18.16
N GLN A 194 5.38 -8.06 -18.16
CA GLN A 194 6.72 -7.61 -18.57
C GLN A 194 6.76 -7.22 -20.05
N GLU A 195 6.14 -8.01 -20.93
CA GLU A 195 5.99 -7.69 -22.36
C GLU A 195 5.27 -6.35 -22.56
N TYR A 196 4.16 -6.14 -21.83
CA TYR A 196 3.40 -4.90 -21.91
C TYR A 196 4.21 -3.70 -21.44
N GLN A 197 4.92 -3.82 -20.31
CA GLN A 197 5.80 -2.76 -19.80
C GLN A 197 6.96 -2.45 -20.74
N ALA A 198 7.58 -3.47 -21.33
CA ALA A 198 8.62 -3.29 -22.33
C ALA A 198 8.09 -2.56 -23.57
N SER A 199 6.87 -2.89 -24.01
CA SER A 199 6.23 -2.21 -25.13
C SER A 199 5.91 -0.74 -24.84
N ILE A 200 5.46 -0.42 -23.61
CA ILE A 200 5.25 0.97 -23.17
C ILE A 200 6.56 1.76 -23.21
N LYS A 201 7.66 1.19 -22.70
CA LYS A 201 8.99 1.82 -22.74
C LYS A 201 9.42 2.09 -24.18
N LYS A 202 9.32 1.09 -25.05
CA LYS A 202 9.65 1.22 -26.48
C LYS A 202 8.83 2.32 -27.17
N ALA A 203 7.52 2.41 -26.89
CA ALA A 203 6.69 3.47 -27.46
C ALA A 203 7.08 4.86 -26.94
N THR A 204 7.47 4.97 -25.67
CA THR A 204 7.95 6.22 -25.07
C THR A 204 9.25 6.69 -25.71
N GLU A 205 10.18 5.75 -25.96
CA GLU A 205 11.44 6.02 -26.66
C GLU A 205 11.20 6.44 -28.11
N MET A 206 10.35 5.71 -28.85
CA MET A 206 9.99 6.05 -30.23
C MET A 206 9.27 7.40 -30.34
N GLU A 207 8.43 7.75 -29.36
CA GLU A 207 7.78 9.06 -29.31
C GLU A 207 8.79 10.19 -29.07
N ARG A 208 9.77 9.97 -28.18
CA ARG A 208 10.88 10.91 -27.96
C ARG A 208 11.73 11.07 -29.22
N GLU A 209 12.06 9.98 -29.91
CA GLU A 209 12.80 10.00 -31.16
C GLU A 209 12.02 10.75 -32.25
N ALA A 210 10.75 10.44 -32.46
CA ALA A 210 9.90 11.10 -33.45
C ALA A 210 9.82 12.62 -33.22
N ASN A 211 9.76 13.06 -31.96
CA ASN A 211 9.74 14.48 -31.61
C ASN A 211 11.06 15.21 -31.86
N SER A 212 12.18 14.48 -31.97
CA SER A 212 13.49 15.05 -32.33
C SER A 212 13.71 15.14 -33.85
N LEU A 213 12.88 14.47 -34.65
CA LEU A 213 12.97 14.43 -36.12
C LEU A 213 12.09 15.52 -36.76
N THR A 214 12.40 15.85 -38.02
CA THR A 214 11.62 16.79 -38.83
C THR A 214 11.23 16.20 -40.20
N GLY A 215 10.23 16.81 -40.84
CA GLY A 215 9.79 16.45 -42.20
C GLY A 215 9.41 14.97 -42.39
N SER A 216 9.89 14.38 -43.48
CA SER A 216 9.57 13.00 -43.87
C SER A 216 10.05 11.94 -42.87
N ARG A 217 11.17 12.19 -42.18
CA ARG A 217 11.70 11.29 -41.14
C ARG A 217 10.77 11.22 -39.93
N ARG A 218 10.22 12.38 -39.52
CA ARG A 218 9.20 12.44 -38.46
C ARG A 218 7.93 11.69 -38.85
N SER A 219 7.45 11.83 -40.08
CA SER A 219 6.26 11.11 -40.56
C SER A 219 6.46 9.59 -40.46
N LYS A 220 7.59 9.07 -40.96
CA LYS A 220 7.90 7.64 -40.89
C LYS A 220 7.99 7.13 -39.44
N ALA A 221 8.60 7.90 -38.55
CA ALA A 221 8.69 7.56 -37.13
C ALA A 221 7.31 7.52 -36.45
N LEU A 222 6.42 8.47 -36.77
CA LEU A 222 5.04 8.49 -36.27
C LEU A 222 4.19 7.34 -36.83
N ASP A 223 4.39 6.96 -38.09
CA ASP A 223 3.70 5.81 -38.69
C ASP A 223 4.15 4.50 -38.01
N ALA A 224 5.45 4.34 -37.74
CA ALA A 224 5.99 3.22 -36.98
C ALA A 224 5.45 3.18 -35.54
N LEU A 225 5.35 4.35 -34.89
CA LEU A 225 4.73 4.47 -33.55
C LEU A 225 3.26 4.05 -33.57
N ARG A 226 2.50 4.41 -34.61
CA ARG A 226 1.10 3.97 -34.77
C ARG A 226 1.02 2.44 -34.92
N SER A 227 1.88 1.84 -35.73
CA SER A 227 1.97 0.37 -35.86
C SER A 227 2.22 -0.30 -34.51
N LEU A 228 3.21 0.20 -33.74
CA LEU A 228 3.50 -0.33 -32.42
C LEU A 228 2.31 -0.19 -31.46
N LYS A 229 1.59 0.93 -31.50
CA LYS A 229 0.39 1.14 -30.65
C LYS A 229 -0.74 0.16 -30.99
N TYR A 230 -0.86 -0.30 -32.24
CA TYR A 230 -1.80 -1.38 -32.58
C TYR A 230 -1.35 -2.72 -31.99
N GLU A 231 -0.06 -3.05 -32.06
CA GLU A 231 0.49 -4.26 -31.41
C GLU A 231 0.33 -4.22 -29.88
N GLN A 232 0.49 -3.04 -29.27
CA GLN A 232 0.26 -2.84 -27.84
C GLN A 232 -1.16 -3.23 -27.41
N ALA A 233 -2.17 -2.98 -28.24
CA ALA A 233 -3.53 -3.38 -27.93
C ALA A 233 -3.64 -4.91 -27.80
N ALA A 234 -2.99 -5.67 -28.69
CA ALA A 234 -2.97 -7.13 -28.62
C ALA A 234 -2.21 -7.66 -27.38
N ILE A 235 -1.05 -7.07 -27.07
CA ILE A 235 -0.27 -7.41 -25.86
C ILE A 235 -1.09 -7.12 -24.60
N LYS A 236 -1.76 -5.96 -24.56
CA LYS A 236 -2.63 -5.58 -23.45
C LYS A 236 -3.78 -6.55 -23.28
N THR A 237 -4.48 -6.92 -24.35
CA THR A 237 -5.57 -7.91 -24.28
C THR A 237 -5.09 -9.25 -23.73
N ARG A 238 -3.88 -9.70 -24.12
CA ARG A 238 -3.28 -10.92 -23.59
C ARG A 238 -2.98 -10.81 -22.09
N ALA A 239 -2.41 -9.68 -21.65
CA ALA A 239 -2.13 -9.41 -20.24
C ALA A 239 -3.43 -9.36 -19.41
N ASP A 240 -4.46 -8.66 -19.90
CA ASP A 240 -5.77 -8.56 -19.24
C ASP A 240 -6.43 -9.95 -19.11
N LYS A 241 -6.35 -10.79 -20.15
CA LYS A 241 -6.88 -12.15 -20.13
C LYS A 241 -6.13 -13.05 -19.14
N ALA A 242 -4.80 -12.97 -19.10
CA ALA A 242 -3.99 -13.72 -18.13
C ALA A 242 -4.30 -13.29 -16.69
N ALA A 243 -4.42 -11.98 -16.45
CA ALA A 243 -4.78 -11.43 -15.15
C ALA A 243 -6.20 -11.86 -14.71
N ALA A 244 -7.16 -11.86 -15.63
CA ALA A 244 -8.53 -12.34 -15.36
C ALA A 244 -8.53 -13.83 -14.97
N ALA A 245 -7.84 -14.68 -15.75
CA ALA A 245 -7.75 -16.11 -15.45
C ALA A 245 -7.07 -16.38 -14.10
N SER A 246 -5.99 -15.66 -13.78
CA SER A 246 -5.32 -15.72 -12.49
C SER A 246 -6.26 -15.35 -11.34
N LYS A 247 -7.01 -14.25 -11.49
CA LYS A 247 -7.95 -13.77 -10.47
C LYS A 247 -9.13 -14.72 -10.28
N GLU A 248 -9.64 -15.32 -11.35
CA GLU A 248 -10.68 -16.34 -11.28
C GLU A 248 -10.19 -17.59 -10.55
N TRP A 249 -8.95 -18.01 -10.81
CA TRP A 249 -8.33 -19.11 -10.09
C TRP A 249 -8.17 -18.79 -8.60
N GLU A 250 -7.66 -17.61 -8.25
CA GLU A 250 -7.52 -17.16 -6.85
C GLU A 250 -8.88 -17.06 -6.13
N ALA A 251 -9.93 -16.64 -6.83
CA ALA A 251 -11.27 -16.56 -6.26
C ALA A 251 -11.86 -17.95 -5.93
N LYS A 252 -11.52 -18.97 -6.73
CA LYS A 252 -11.94 -20.37 -6.53
C LYS A 252 -11.06 -21.13 -5.55
N ASN A 253 -9.78 -20.78 -5.47
CA ASN A 253 -8.77 -21.46 -4.64
C ASN A 253 -8.33 -20.57 -3.48
N LYS A 254 -9.29 -19.90 -2.81
CA LYS A 254 -8.99 -19.14 -1.61
C LYS A 254 -8.48 -20.09 -0.53
N LEU A 255 -7.41 -19.67 0.13
CA LEU A 255 -6.87 -20.42 1.26
C LEU A 255 -7.92 -20.47 2.37
N ASP A 256 -8.33 -21.67 2.76
CA ASP A 256 -9.30 -21.89 3.81
C ASP A 256 -8.73 -21.40 5.16
N PRO A 257 -9.41 -20.50 5.88
CA PRO A 257 -9.01 -20.07 7.22
C PRO A 257 -8.75 -21.24 8.17
N ALA A 258 -9.50 -22.35 8.06
CA ALA A 258 -9.30 -23.53 8.89
C ALA A 258 -7.93 -24.20 8.65
N VAL A 259 -7.41 -24.16 7.42
CA VAL A 259 -6.08 -24.69 7.08
C VAL A 259 -4.98 -23.81 7.68
N ILE A 260 -5.18 -22.48 7.66
CA ILE A 260 -4.28 -21.53 8.31
C ILE A 260 -4.27 -21.77 9.82
N ASP A 261 -5.45 -21.94 10.42
CA ASP A 261 -5.58 -22.16 11.86
C ASP A 261 -5.05 -23.51 12.33
N ALA A 262 -5.07 -24.52 11.45
CA ALA A 262 -4.50 -25.84 11.70
C ALA A 262 -2.97 -25.90 11.48
N ASP A 263 -2.34 -24.86 10.96
CA ASP A 263 -0.88 -24.83 10.76
C ASP A 263 -0.15 -25.03 12.12
N PRO A 264 0.78 -26.00 12.24
CA PRO A 264 1.45 -26.28 13.51
C PRO A 264 2.23 -25.10 14.08
N GLU A 265 2.88 -24.30 13.23
CA GLU A 265 3.64 -23.13 13.66
C GLU A 265 2.70 -22.01 14.15
N ILE A 266 1.58 -21.77 13.46
CA ILE A 266 0.56 -20.82 13.92
C ILE A 266 -0.04 -21.27 15.26
N ARG A 267 -0.31 -22.56 15.46
CA ARG A 267 -0.80 -23.09 16.74
C ARG A 267 0.22 -22.92 17.87
N ALA A 268 1.49 -23.21 17.61
CA ALA A 268 2.56 -23.02 18.58
C ALA A 268 2.70 -21.55 18.98
N LEU A 269 2.75 -20.64 18.00
CA LEU A 269 2.84 -19.19 18.25
C LEU A 269 1.62 -18.65 19.01
N ARG A 270 0.42 -19.16 18.75
CA ARG A 270 -0.79 -18.78 19.51
C ARG A 270 -0.76 -19.23 20.97
N ALA A 271 -0.05 -20.31 21.28
CA ALA A 271 0.12 -20.78 22.65
C ALA A 271 1.19 -19.98 23.43
N GLU A 272 2.03 -19.20 22.71
CA GLU A 272 3.01 -18.28 23.31
C GLU A 272 2.41 -16.91 23.68
N LEU A 273 1.20 -16.59 23.20
CA LEU A 273 0.43 -15.38 23.53
C LEU A 273 -0.36 -15.57 24.82
#